data_AF-A0A374AKH5-F1
#
_entry.id   AF-A0A374AKH5-F1
#
_cell.length_a   1.000
_cell.length_b   1.000
_cell.length_c   1.000
_cell.angle_alpha   90.00
_cell.angle_beta   90.00
_cell.angle_gamma   90.00
#
_symmetry.space_group_name_H-M   'P 1'
#
loop_
_entity.id
_entity.type
_entity.pdbx_description
1 polymer ?
#
loop_
_entity_poly.entity_id
_entity_poly.type
_entity_poly.pdbx_seq_one_letter_code
_entity_poly.pdbx_strand_id
1 'polypeptide(L)'
;MSKEEFLGSLNRLLKSLGKSEREKSLSYYNEIIDDYMEDGYTEEQAVEQIGNPGLIAQEILEEQQSQMKAPMSRGTKVLVAVLLVLGFPLWGSLMLAGFCIVLSAVLLVLSAYIVIWCIPLCTGAVSVAGLILSVVSMGGAAVIVFQNSAAGVIQLGVGMLSAGIFILTGLLTWVLGKYFVKVTASFSKWLAGTVTRIRRKNV
;
A
#
# COMPACT_ATOMS: atom_id res chain seq x y z
N MET A 1 -11.05 -11.46 -57.81
CA MET A 1 -10.93 -11.89 -56.40
C MET A 1 -12.32 -12.30 -55.97
N SER A 2 -12.45 -13.45 -55.31
CA SER A 2 -13.77 -13.90 -54.85
C SER A 2 -14.21 -13.12 -53.60
N LYS A 3 -15.50 -13.18 -53.28
CA LYS A 3 -16.07 -12.58 -52.06
C LYS A 3 -15.33 -13.02 -50.80
N GLU A 4 -15.02 -14.31 -50.70
CA GLU A 4 -14.30 -14.88 -49.55
C GLU A 4 -12.86 -14.36 -49.44
N GLU A 5 -12.16 -14.19 -50.56
CA GLU A 5 -10.81 -13.65 -50.59
C GLU A 5 -10.75 -12.17 -50.14
N PHE A 6 -11.76 -11.39 -50.53
CA PHE A 6 -11.90 -9.98 -50.14
C PHE A 6 -12.13 -9.83 -48.64
N LEU A 7 -13.15 -10.52 -48.10
CA LEU A 7 -13.47 -10.47 -46.67
C LEU A 7 -12.35 -11.06 -45.80
N GLY A 8 -11.70 -12.12 -46.27
CA GLY A 8 -10.53 -12.69 -45.61
C GLY A 8 -9.34 -11.72 -45.53
N SER A 9 -9.10 -10.97 -46.61
CA SER A 9 -8.07 -9.93 -46.65
C SER A 9 -8.41 -8.75 -45.74
N LEU A 10 -9.65 -8.26 -45.78
CA LEU A 10 -10.14 -7.17 -44.94
C LEU A 10 -10.06 -7.53 -43.45
N ASN A 11 -10.44 -8.76 -43.07
CA ASN A 11 -10.35 -9.25 -41.69
C ASN A 11 -8.90 -9.30 -41.19
N ARG A 12 -7.95 -9.66 -42.06
CA ARG A 12 -6.52 -9.70 -41.72
C ARG A 12 -5.95 -8.29 -41.53
N LEU A 13 -6.39 -7.32 -42.32
CA LEU A 13 -5.96 -5.92 -42.24
C LEU A 13 -6.55 -5.19 -41.03
N LEU A 14 -7.81 -5.48 -40.68
CA LEU A 14 -8.53 -4.91 -39.53
C LEU A 14 -8.24 -5.63 -38.20
N LYS A 15 -7.15 -6.42 -38.11
CA LYS A 15 -6.79 -7.16 -36.88
C LYS A 15 -6.46 -6.24 -35.69
N SER A 16 -6.02 -5.02 -35.97
CA SER A 16 -5.71 -4.00 -34.96
C SER A 16 -6.96 -3.42 -34.28
N LEU A 17 -8.14 -3.55 -34.88
CA LEU A 17 -9.41 -3.11 -34.29
C LEU A 17 -9.94 -4.13 -33.28
N GLY A 18 -10.76 -3.64 -32.35
CA GLY A 18 -11.49 -4.47 -31.40
C GLY A 18 -12.40 -5.48 -32.13
N LYS A 19 -12.59 -6.67 -31.54
CA LYS A 19 -13.34 -7.77 -32.17
C LYS A 19 -14.73 -7.35 -32.66
N SER A 20 -15.47 -6.58 -31.85
CA SER A 20 -16.82 -6.12 -32.17
C SER A 20 -16.87 -5.15 -33.35
N GLU A 21 -15.90 -4.23 -33.47
CA GLU A 21 -15.88 -3.29 -34.60
C GLU A 21 -15.45 -3.97 -35.89
N ARG A 22 -14.48 -4.88 -35.80
CA ARG A 22 -14.05 -5.68 -36.94
C ARG A 22 -15.20 -6.48 -37.54
N GLU A 23 -15.98 -7.16 -36.69
CA GLU A 23 -17.15 -7.94 -37.12
C GLU A 23 -18.20 -7.03 -37.77
N LYS A 24 -18.42 -5.83 -37.23
CA LYS A 24 -19.35 -4.85 -37.80
C LYS A 24 -18.90 -4.37 -39.19
N SER A 25 -17.62 -4.02 -39.36
CA SER A 25 -17.07 -3.63 -40.66
C SER A 25 -17.16 -4.77 -41.67
N LEU A 26 -16.83 -6.00 -41.29
CA LEU A 26 -16.93 -7.17 -42.17
C LEU A 26 -18.37 -7.45 -42.60
N SER A 27 -19.32 -7.34 -41.68
CA SER A 27 -20.75 -7.52 -41.98
C SER A 27 -21.26 -6.48 -42.97
N TYR A 28 -20.85 -5.22 -42.82
CA TYR A 28 -21.25 -4.13 -43.70
C TYR A 28 -20.78 -4.34 -45.14
N TYR A 29 -19.52 -4.69 -45.34
CA TYR A 29 -19.03 -4.97 -46.70
C TYR A 29 -19.58 -6.28 -47.27
N ASN A 30 -19.89 -7.27 -46.43
CA ASN A 30 -20.59 -8.46 -46.89
C ASN A 30 -21.97 -8.14 -47.47
N GLU A 31 -22.75 -7.29 -46.78
CA GLU A 31 -24.07 -6.83 -47.23
C GLU A 31 -23.98 -6.06 -48.55
N ILE A 32 -23.00 -5.15 -48.69
CA ILE A 32 -22.79 -4.43 -49.96
C ILE A 32 -22.45 -5.38 -51.11
N ILE A 33 -21.59 -6.39 -50.88
CA ILE A 33 -21.26 -7.37 -51.93
C ILE A 33 -22.51 -8.17 -52.33
N ASP A 34 -23.33 -8.54 -51.35
CA ASP A 34 -24.58 -9.27 -51.58
C ASP A 34 -25.59 -8.42 -52.38
N ASP A 35 -25.74 -7.13 -52.09
CA ASP A 35 -26.58 -6.20 -52.86
C ASP A 35 -26.17 -6.14 -54.34
N TYR A 36 -24.86 -6.03 -54.64
CA TYR A 36 -24.38 -6.05 -56.02
C TYR A 36 -24.65 -7.39 -56.73
N MET A 37 -24.57 -8.51 -56.00
CA MET A 37 -24.91 -9.81 -56.56
C MET A 37 -26.41 -9.94 -56.85
N GLU A 38 -27.27 -9.36 -56.01
CA GLU A 38 -28.72 -9.30 -56.23
C GLU A 38 -29.09 -8.43 -57.44
N ASP A 39 -28.34 -7.36 -57.70
CA ASP A 39 -28.47 -6.51 -58.88
C ASP A 39 -27.95 -7.17 -60.20
N GLY A 40 -27.49 -8.42 -60.12
CA GLY A 40 -27.10 -9.24 -61.28
C GLY A 40 -25.62 -9.16 -61.64
N TYR A 41 -24.77 -8.59 -60.79
CA TYR A 41 -23.32 -8.64 -60.97
C TYR A 41 -22.75 -9.99 -60.52
N THR A 42 -21.69 -10.42 -61.20
CA THR A 42 -20.89 -11.59 -60.74
C THR A 42 -20.06 -11.21 -59.51
N GLU A 43 -19.68 -12.19 -58.68
CA GLU A 43 -18.90 -11.95 -57.45
C GLU A 43 -17.63 -11.13 -57.72
N GLU A 44 -16.94 -11.42 -58.82
CA GLU A 44 -15.72 -10.72 -59.20
C GLU A 44 -15.98 -9.26 -59.57
N GLN A 45 -17.10 -8.98 -60.23
CA GLN A 45 -17.49 -7.62 -60.61
C GLN A 45 -17.97 -6.80 -59.41
N ALA A 46 -18.69 -7.42 -58.47
CA ALA A 46 -19.12 -6.78 -57.24
C ALA A 46 -17.92 -6.32 -56.40
N VAL A 47 -16.89 -7.17 -56.27
CA VAL A 47 -15.68 -6.82 -55.53
C VAL A 47 -14.85 -5.77 -56.27
N GLU A 48 -14.83 -5.79 -57.60
CA GLU A 48 -14.17 -4.77 -58.42
C GLU A 48 -14.83 -3.38 -58.28
N GLN A 49 -16.16 -3.32 -58.14
CA GLN A 49 -16.90 -2.07 -57.88
C GLN A 49 -16.60 -1.48 -56.50
N ILE A 50 -16.45 -2.33 -55.48
CA ILE A 50 -16.16 -1.89 -54.10
C ILE A 50 -14.72 -1.41 -53.96
N GLY A 51 -13.79 -1.99 -54.72
CA GLY A 51 -12.41 -1.56 -54.79
C GLY A 51 -11.44 -2.36 -53.91
N ASN A 52 -10.32 -1.75 -53.54
CA ASN A 52 -9.21 -2.48 -52.91
C ASN A 52 -9.41 -2.65 -51.38
N PRO A 53 -9.38 -3.88 -50.82
CA PRO A 53 -9.56 -4.12 -49.39
C PRO A 53 -8.49 -3.43 -48.51
N GLY A 54 -7.30 -3.17 -49.06
CA GLY A 54 -6.22 -2.43 -48.40
C GLY A 54 -6.54 -0.96 -48.16
N LEU A 55 -7.12 -0.28 -49.16
CA LEU A 55 -7.50 1.13 -49.06
C LEU A 55 -8.67 1.30 -48.09
N ILE A 56 -9.66 0.42 -48.20
CA ILE A 56 -10.81 0.38 -47.29
C ILE A 56 -10.36 0.15 -45.85
N ALA A 57 -9.45 -0.78 -45.62
CA ALA A 57 -8.92 -1.03 -44.28
C ALA A 57 -8.19 0.19 -43.71
N GLN A 58 -7.43 0.90 -44.54
CA GLN A 58 -6.73 2.11 -44.13
C GLN A 58 -7.71 3.22 -43.73
N GLU A 59 -8.75 3.45 -44.53
CA GLU A 59 -9.77 4.47 -44.27
C GLU A 59 -10.51 4.21 -42.95
N ILE A 60 -10.93 2.96 -42.71
CA ILE A 60 -11.59 2.55 -41.46
C ILE A 60 -10.67 2.77 -40.26
N LEU A 61 -9.38 2.44 -40.39
CA LEU A 61 -8.41 2.62 -39.30
C LEU A 61 -8.12 4.10 -39.00
N GLU A 62 -8.04 4.94 -40.04
CA GLU A 62 -7.85 6.38 -39.90
C GLU A 62 -9.06 7.05 -39.24
N GLU A 63 -10.28 6.65 -39.64
CA GLU A 63 -11.51 7.16 -39.06
C GLU A 63 -11.63 6.80 -37.57
N GLN A 64 -11.34 5.56 -37.20
CA GLN A 64 -11.36 5.11 -35.80
C GLN A 64 -10.31 5.79 -34.92
N GLN A 65 -9.11 6.03 -35.47
CA GLN A 65 -8.07 6.77 -34.76
C GLN A 65 -8.48 8.24 -34.51
N SER A 66 -9.30 8.81 -35.39
CA SER A 66 -9.85 10.16 -35.23
C SER A 66 -10.95 10.22 -34.15
N GLN A 67 -11.81 9.20 -34.07
CA GLN A 67 -12.91 9.13 -33.11
C GLN A 67 -12.47 8.80 -31.68
N MET A 68 -11.46 7.93 -31.49
CA MET A 68 -10.88 7.67 -30.16
C MET A 68 -10.16 8.89 -29.56
N LYS A 69 -9.73 9.85 -30.39
CA LYS A 69 -9.24 11.14 -29.93
C LYS A 69 -10.41 12.12 -29.79
N ALA A 70 -11.39 11.83 -28.93
CA ALA A 70 -12.29 12.88 -28.45
C ALA A 70 -11.43 13.99 -27.81
N PRO A 71 -11.23 15.13 -28.48
CA PRO A 71 -10.35 16.14 -27.95
C PRO A 71 -11.15 16.88 -26.88
N MET A 72 -10.75 16.77 -25.61
CA MET A 72 -11.13 17.81 -24.65
C MET A 72 -10.88 19.17 -25.33
N SER A 73 -11.90 20.03 -25.34
CA SER A 73 -11.84 21.37 -25.93
C SER A 73 -10.52 22.03 -25.52
N ARG A 74 -9.83 22.69 -26.46
CA ARG A 74 -8.57 23.41 -26.19
C ARG A 74 -8.72 24.35 -24.99
N GLY A 75 -9.90 24.95 -24.81
CA GLY A 75 -10.22 25.78 -23.64
C GLY A 75 -10.18 25.00 -22.32
N THR A 76 -10.76 23.80 -22.27
CA THR A 76 -10.72 22.92 -21.10
C THR A 76 -9.30 22.39 -20.85
N LYS A 77 -8.55 22.03 -21.90
CA LYS A 77 -7.14 21.61 -21.76
C LYS A 77 -6.25 22.73 -21.22
N VAL A 78 -6.43 23.96 -21.70
CA VAL A 78 -5.68 25.14 -21.23
C VAL A 78 -6.13 25.51 -19.82
N LEU A 79 -7.42 25.45 -19.50
CA LEU A 79 -7.92 25.74 -18.16
C LEU A 79 -7.45 24.69 -17.15
N VAL A 80 -7.44 23.41 -17.52
CA VAL A 80 -6.85 22.34 -16.72
C VAL A 80 -5.34 22.53 -16.59
N ALA A 81 -4.63 22.88 -17.66
CA ALA A 81 -3.18 23.13 -17.60
C ALA A 81 -2.84 24.35 -16.71
N VAL A 82 -3.59 25.44 -16.83
CA VAL A 82 -3.44 26.65 -16.01
C VAL A 82 -3.77 26.34 -14.55
N LEU A 83 -4.84 25.60 -14.28
CA LEU A 83 -5.20 25.16 -12.94
C LEU A 83 -4.17 24.17 -12.36
N LEU A 84 -3.53 23.36 -13.20
CA LEU A 84 -2.45 22.45 -12.81
C LEU A 84 -1.16 23.22 -12.49
N VAL A 85 -0.84 24.27 -13.25
CA VAL A 85 0.35 25.11 -13.07
C VAL A 85 0.19 26.06 -11.88
N LEU A 86 -0.97 26.72 -11.72
CA LEU A 86 -1.31 27.49 -10.53
C LEU A 86 -1.53 26.59 -9.31
N GLY A 87 -2.04 25.39 -9.53
CA GLY A 87 -2.15 24.35 -8.52
C GLY A 87 -0.81 23.72 -8.18
N PHE A 88 0.22 23.82 -9.02
CA PHE A 88 1.52 23.18 -8.81
C PHE A 88 2.16 23.49 -7.45
N PRO A 89 2.17 24.75 -6.97
CA PRO A 89 2.59 25.05 -5.59
C PRO A 89 1.66 24.45 -4.52
N LEU A 90 0.37 24.26 -4.81
CA LEU A 90 -0.59 23.59 -3.92
C LEU A 90 -0.38 22.07 -3.88
N TRP A 91 -0.06 21.43 -5.01
CA TRP A 91 0.26 20.00 -5.07
C TRP A 91 1.49 19.66 -4.23
N GLY A 92 2.53 20.51 -4.29
CA GLY A 92 3.72 20.39 -3.44
C GLY A 92 3.37 20.51 -1.96
N SER A 93 2.55 21.51 -1.60
CA SER A 93 2.10 21.71 -0.22
C SER A 93 1.21 20.56 0.29
N LEU A 94 0.38 19.97 -0.57
CA LEU A 94 -0.52 18.88 -0.22
C LEU A 94 0.24 17.55 -0.05
N MET A 95 1.20 17.27 -0.92
CA MET A 95 2.13 16.13 -0.76
C MET A 95 2.94 16.25 0.53
N LEU A 96 3.45 17.45 0.83
CA LEU A 96 4.20 17.72 2.05
C LEU A 96 3.30 17.58 3.29
N ALA A 97 2.07 18.11 3.24
CA ALA A 97 1.10 17.96 4.32
C ALA A 97 0.74 16.47 4.56
N GLY A 98 0.52 15.70 3.50
CA GLY A 98 0.30 14.26 3.59
C GLY A 98 1.49 13.53 4.22
N PHE A 99 2.70 13.86 3.80
CA PHE A 99 3.92 13.30 4.39
C PHE A 99 4.06 13.65 5.88
N CYS A 100 3.81 14.91 6.26
CA CYS A 100 3.82 15.35 7.65
C CYS A 100 2.78 14.62 8.51
N ILE A 101 1.58 14.36 7.99
CA ILE A 101 0.55 13.61 8.72
C ILE A 101 1.01 12.18 8.96
N VAL A 102 1.54 11.49 7.95
CA VAL A 102 2.05 10.12 8.10
C VAL A 102 3.21 10.10 9.08
N LEU A 103 4.15 11.04 8.96
CA LEU A 103 5.30 11.16 9.86
C LEU A 103 4.84 11.43 11.31
N SER A 104 3.86 12.30 11.52
CA SER A 104 3.29 12.57 12.85
C SER A 104 2.63 11.32 13.46
N ALA A 105 1.93 10.52 12.64
CA ALA A 105 1.33 9.28 13.09
C ALA A 105 2.40 8.24 13.48
N VAL A 106 3.48 8.13 12.69
CA VAL A 106 4.62 7.25 13.00
C VAL A 106 5.30 7.70 14.30
N LEU A 107 5.54 9.00 14.47
CA LEU A 107 6.14 9.55 15.68
C LEU A 107 5.25 9.35 16.92
N LEU A 108 3.92 9.46 16.78
CA LEU A 108 2.98 9.15 17.86
C LEU A 108 3.01 7.68 18.26
N VAL A 109 3.07 6.77 17.28
CA VAL A 109 3.20 5.33 17.57
C VAL A 109 4.54 5.04 18.25
N LEU A 110 5.62 5.68 17.78
CA LEU A 110 6.94 5.53 18.37
C LEU A 110 7.01 6.10 19.80
N SER A 111 6.42 7.28 20.05
CA SER A 111 6.41 7.88 21.39
C SER A 111 5.59 7.02 22.35
N ALA A 112 4.43 6.51 21.93
CA ALA A 112 3.65 5.56 22.71
C ALA A 112 4.47 4.30 23.00
N TYR A 113 5.21 3.77 22.02
CA TYR A 113 6.08 2.61 22.21
C TYR A 113 7.19 2.90 23.24
N ILE A 114 7.85 4.05 23.16
CA ILE A 114 8.89 4.46 24.12
C ILE A 114 8.31 4.58 25.54
N VAL A 115 7.16 5.22 25.71
CA VAL A 115 6.51 5.37 27.02
C VAL A 115 6.12 4.00 27.60
N ILE A 116 5.60 3.11 26.75
CA ILE A 116 5.26 1.74 27.16
C ILE A 116 6.52 0.97 27.60
N TRP A 117 7.65 1.11 26.90
CA TRP A 117 8.91 0.46 27.25
C TRP A 117 9.66 1.10 28.41
N CYS A 118 9.34 2.34 28.76
CA CYS A 118 9.91 3.03 29.91
C CYS A 118 9.52 2.34 31.24
N ILE A 119 8.31 1.78 31.34
CA ILE A 119 7.81 1.16 32.57
C ILE A 119 8.59 -0.13 32.94
N PRO A 120 8.77 -1.11 32.03
CA PRO A 120 9.64 -2.26 32.27
C PRO A 120 11.10 -1.86 32.53
N LEU A 121 11.60 -0.84 31.84
CA LEU A 121 12.98 -0.39 31.98
C LEU A 121 13.25 0.22 33.36
N CYS A 122 12.36 1.10 33.84
CA CYS A 122 12.45 1.69 35.17
C CYS A 122 12.32 0.63 36.27
N THR A 123 11.33 -0.26 36.17
CA THR A 123 11.14 -1.34 37.16
C THR A 123 12.30 -2.34 37.15
N GLY A 124 12.84 -2.66 35.98
CA GLY A 124 14.06 -3.46 35.82
C GLY A 124 15.29 -2.79 36.43
N ALA A 125 15.51 -1.49 36.18
CA ALA A 125 16.62 -0.74 36.77
C ALA A 125 16.56 -0.69 38.30
N VAL A 126 15.36 -0.50 38.88
CA VAL A 126 15.14 -0.55 40.33
C VAL A 126 15.46 -1.95 40.88
N SER A 127 15.10 -3.00 40.15
CA SER A 127 15.41 -4.38 40.55
C SER A 127 16.94 -4.61 40.61
N VAL A 128 17.67 -4.19 39.58
CA VAL A 128 19.14 -4.33 39.54
C VAL A 128 19.81 -3.50 40.64
N ALA A 129 19.35 -2.27 40.87
CA ALA A 129 19.84 -1.44 41.98
C ALA A 129 19.59 -2.09 43.35
N GLY A 130 18.41 -2.71 43.54
CA GLY A 130 18.06 -3.46 44.75
C GLY A 130 18.97 -4.66 44.99
N LEU A 131 19.35 -5.40 43.93
CA LEU A 131 20.33 -6.48 44.03
C LEU A 131 21.71 -5.99 44.45
N ILE A 132 22.22 -4.96 43.78
CA ILE A 132 23.54 -4.41 44.07
C ILE A 132 23.59 -3.93 45.53
N LEU A 133 22.55 -3.22 45.98
CA LEU A 133 22.43 -2.77 47.35
C LEU A 133 22.41 -3.95 48.34
N SER A 134 21.68 -5.02 48.02
CA SER A 134 21.62 -6.22 48.87
C SER A 134 22.99 -6.90 49.00
N VAL A 135 23.70 -7.09 47.89
CA VAL A 135 25.03 -7.72 47.88
C VAL A 135 26.04 -6.88 48.64
N VAL A 136 26.07 -5.56 48.40
CA VAL A 136 26.99 -4.64 49.10
C VAL A 136 26.66 -4.55 50.59
N SER A 137 25.38 -4.55 50.94
CA SER A 137 24.91 -4.47 52.32
C SER A 137 25.24 -5.75 53.11
N MET A 138 25.06 -6.93 52.52
CA MET A 138 25.45 -8.21 53.14
C MET A 138 26.97 -8.36 53.27
N GLY A 139 27.73 -7.98 52.24
CA GLY A 139 29.20 -8.00 52.29
C GLY A 139 29.79 -7.01 53.30
N GLY A 140 29.24 -5.81 53.36
CA GLY A 140 29.64 -4.79 54.34
C GLY A 140 29.28 -5.16 55.77
N ALA A 141 28.13 -5.80 55.99
CA ALA A 141 27.70 -6.21 57.32
C ALA A 141 28.65 -7.22 57.96
N ALA A 142 29.23 -8.14 57.18
CA ALA A 142 30.20 -9.11 57.68
C ALA A 142 31.44 -8.44 58.27
N VAL A 143 31.88 -7.31 57.72
CA VAL A 143 33.04 -6.53 58.20
C VAL A 143 32.66 -5.67 59.41
N ILE A 144 31.49 -5.03 59.37
CA ILE A 144 31.03 -4.10 60.42
C ILE A 144 30.64 -4.84 61.70
N VAL A 145 30.15 -6.08 61.62
CA VAL A 145 29.84 -6.94 62.78
C VAL A 145 31.02 -7.10 63.73
N PHE A 146 32.26 -7.18 63.22
CA PHE A 146 33.46 -7.34 64.03
C PHE A 146 33.86 -6.06 64.79
N GLN A 147 33.36 -4.90 64.37
CA GLN A 147 33.65 -3.59 64.98
C GLN A 147 32.49 -3.12 65.88
N ASN A 148 31.25 -3.28 65.41
CA ASN A 148 30.04 -2.91 66.11
C ASN A 148 28.89 -3.85 65.74
N SER A 149 28.56 -4.75 66.66
CA SER A 149 27.58 -5.82 66.48
C SER A 149 26.18 -5.28 66.17
N ALA A 150 25.78 -4.17 66.80
CA ALA A 150 24.46 -3.57 66.59
C ALA A 150 24.34 -2.96 65.18
N ALA A 151 25.37 -2.25 64.72
CA ALA A 151 25.41 -1.68 63.38
C ALA A 151 25.43 -2.77 62.29
N GLY A 152 26.14 -3.87 62.52
CA GLY A 152 26.17 -5.02 61.62
C GLY A 152 24.82 -5.71 61.44
N VAL A 153 24.03 -5.88 62.51
CA VAL A 153 22.68 -6.48 62.44
C VAL A 153 21.70 -5.56 61.68
N ILE A 154 21.77 -4.25 61.90
CA ILE A 154 20.95 -3.28 61.15
C ILE A 154 21.31 -3.33 59.66
N GLN A 155 22.61 -3.41 59.33
CA GLN A 155 23.08 -3.52 57.96
C GLN A 155 22.58 -4.82 57.28
N LEU A 156 22.61 -5.97 57.97
CA LEU A 156 22.01 -7.21 57.45
C LEU A 156 20.51 -7.07 57.18
N GLY A 157 19.79 -6.38 58.07
CA GLY A 157 18.36 -6.08 57.88
C GLY A 157 18.09 -5.26 56.62
N VAL A 158 18.91 -4.24 56.33
CA VAL A 158 18.82 -3.45 55.10
C VAL A 158 19.12 -4.31 53.86
N GLY A 159 20.07 -5.22 53.94
CA GLY A 159 20.39 -6.19 52.88
C GLY A 159 19.24 -7.16 52.58
N MET A 160 18.55 -7.66 53.61
CA MET A 160 17.37 -8.53 53.46
C MET A 160 16.15 -7.78 52.92
N LEU A 161 15.91 -6.54 53.37
CA LEU A 161 14.81 -5.71 52.86
C LEU A 161 15.01 -5.35 51.38
N SER A 162 16.24 -5.00 50.98
CA SER A 162 16.57 -4.71 49.59
C SER A 162 16.48 -5.95 48.68
N ALA A 163 16.86 -7.14 49.17
CA ALA A 163 16.60 -8.41 48.48
C ALA A 163 15.09 -8.67 48.28
N GLY A 164 14.27 -8.39 49.29
CA GLY A 164 12.82 -8.50 49.20
C GLY A 164 12.22 -7.55 48.16
N ILE A 165 12.71 -6.31 48.11
CA ILE A 165 12.31 -5.32 47.09
C ILE A 165 12.72 -5.77 45.69
N PHE A 166 13.90 -6.37 45.53
CA PHE A 166 14.33 -6.94 44.25
C PHE A 166 13.38 -8.04 43.77
N ILE A 167 13.05 -9.00 44.63
CA ILE A 167 12.20 -10.13 44.25
C ILE A 167 10.79 -9.65 43.89
N LEU A 168 10.23 -8.73 44.69
CA LEU A 168 8.92 -8.13 44.43
C LEU A 168 8.89 -7.34 43.12
N THR A 169 9.89 -6.49 42.89
CA THR A 169 9.97 -5.70 41.65
C THR A 169 10.25 -6.57 40.43
N GLY A 170 11.08 -7.60 40.55
CA GLY A 170 11.34 -8.57 39.48
C GLY A 170 10.10 -9.40 39.10
N LEU A 171 9.34 -9.88 40.10
CA LEU A 171 8.05 -10.54 39.86
C LEU A 171 7.03 -9.60 39.22
N LEU A 172 6.97 -8.36 39.70
CA LEU A 172 6.11 -7.33 39.14
C LEU A 172 6.47 -7.08 37.66
N THR A 173 7.75 -6.89 37.34
CA THR A 173 8.23 -6.73 35.96
C THR A 173 7.91 -7.94 35.09
N TRP A 174 7.99 -9.17 35.61
CA TRP A 174 7.61 -10.38 34.88
C TRP A 174 6.11 -10.39 34.53
N VAL A 175 5.25 -10.15 35.52
CA VAL A 175 3.78 -10.14 35.33
C VAL A 175 3.39 -9.04 34.35
N LEU A 176 3.91 -7.84 34.56
CA LEU A 176 3.73 -6.72 33.66
C LEU A 176 4.21 -7.08 32.25
N GLY A 177 5.39 -7.68 32.11
CA GLY A 177 5.94 -8.13 30.82
C GLY A 177 5.00 -9.05 30.04
N LYS A 178 4.34 -10.01 30.70
CA LYS A 178 3.34 -10.87 30.05
C LYS A 178 2.12 -10.11 29.57
N TYR A 179 1.60 -9.18 30.37
CA TYR A 179 0.50 -8.31 29.95
C TYR A 179 0.91 -7.40 28.80
N PHE A 180 2.13 -6.84 28.84
CA PHE A 180 2.69 -5.99 27.79
C PHE A 180 2.83 -6.73 26.46
N VAL A 181 3.41 -7.94 26.45
CA VAL A 181 3.50 -8.74 25.21
C VAL A 181 2.12 -9.02 24.63
N LYS A 182 1.11 -9.25 25.48
CA LYS A 182 -0.27 -9.49 25.03
C LYS A 182 -0.92 -8.24 24.42
N VAL A 183 -0.69 -7.08 25.02
CA VAL A 183 -1.18 -5.78 24.50
C VAL A 183 -0.50 -5.45 23.18
N THR A 184 0.83 -5.57 23.09
CA THR A 184 1.60 -5.33 21.86
C THR A 184 1.21 -6.30 20.74
N ALA A 185 1.03 -7.59 21.06
CA ALA A 185 0.57 -8.58 20.09
C ALA A 185 -0.87 -8.31 19.61
N SER A 186 -1.75 -7.85 20.49
CA SER A 186 -3.13 -7.49 20.13
C SER A 186 -3.17 -6.24 19.27
N PHE A 187 -2.35 -5.23 19.60
CA PHE A 187 -2.22 -4.00 18.82
C PHE A 187 -1.64 -4.28 17.44
N SER A 188 -0.60 -5.11 17.34
CA SER A 188 -0.01 -5.54 16.06
C SER A 188 -1.02 -6.29 15.20
N LYS A 189 -1.80 -7.22 15.79
CA LYS A 189 -2.87 -7.94 15.07
C LYS A 189 -3.99 -7.00 14.60
N TRP A 190 -4.38 -6.04 15.43
CA TRP A 190 -5.38 -5.02 15.06
C TRP A 190 -4.88 -4.16 13.89
N LEU A 191 -3.63 -3.73 13.93
CA LEU A 191 -3.01 -2.89 12.90
C LEU A 191 -2.87 -3.66 11.57
N ALA A 192 -2.43 -4.93 11.63
CA ALA A 192 -2.42 -5.82 10.48
C ALA A 192 -3.84 -6.10 9.93
N GLY A 193 -4.85 -6.21 10.81
CA GLY A 193 -6.25 -6.36 10.46
C GLY A 193 -6.82 -5.14 9.72
N THR A 194 -6.48 -3.93 10.18
CA THR A 194 -6.90 -2.68 9.53
C THR A 194 -6.28 -2.53 8.15
N VAL A 195 -4.98 -2.82 8.00
CA VAL A 195 -4.28 -2.76 6.70
C VAL A 195 -4.83 -3.78 5.71
N THR A 196 -5.11 -5.02 6.15
CA THR A 196 -5.70 -6.06 5.29
C THR A 196 -7.14 -5.73 4.89
N ARG A 197 -7.93 -5.10 5.77
CA ARG A 197 -9.29 -4.61 5.44
C ARG A 197 -9.28 -3.52 4.37
N ILE A 198 -8.32 -2.60 4.44
CA ILE A 198 -8.18 -1.53 3.44
C ILE A 198 -7.80 -2.12 2.08
N ARG A 199 -6.89 -3.11 2.04
CA ARG A 199 -6.49 -3.79 0.79
C ARG A 199 -7.62 -4.57 0.13
N ARG A 200 -8.55 -5.17 0.90
CA ARG A 200 -9.72 -5.90 0.38
C ARG A 200 -10.83 -5.01 -0.18
N LYS A 201 -10.84 -3.72 0.16
CA LYS A 201 -11.87 -2.77 -0.29
C LYS A 201 -11.51 -2.09 -1.62
N ASN A 202 -10.26 -2.23 -2.05
CA ASN A 202 -9.69 -1.64 -3.27
C ASN A 202 -9.40 -2.69 -4.36
N VAL A 203 -9.85 -3.94 -4.18
CA VAL A 203 -9.87 -5.03 -5.18
C VAL A 203 -11.32 -5.41 -5.41
#